data_AF-A0AAD7N295-F1
#
_entry.id   AF-A0AAD7N295-F1
#
_cell.length_a   1.000
_cell.length_b   1.000
_cell.length_c   1.000
_cell.angle_alpha   90.00
_cell.angle_beta   90.00
_cell.angle_gamma   90.00
#
_symmetry.space_group_name_H-M   'P 1'
#
loop_
_entity.id
_entity.type
_entity.pdbx_description
1 polymer ?
#
loop_
_entity_poly.entity_id
_entity_poly.type
_entity_poly.pdbx_seq_one_letter_code
_entity_poly.pdbx_strand_id
1 'polypeptide(L)'
;RLSIWSAPFERSERRRNCWRPNRGTLRDRLNAYTYPVLTLPPEVMSEIFVHFLPVYPKRAPQKGLLSPSTLGQICCLWREIAFSTPQLWRTVKIFLRPG
;
A
#
# COMPACT_ATOMS: atom_id res chain seq x y z
N ARG A 1 7.06 27.37 1.43
CA ARG A 1 8.22 26.55 1.04
C ARG A 1 8.18 25.30 1.91
N LEU A 2 7.98 24.14 1.28
CA LEU A 2 7.44 22.91 1.87
C LEU A 2 8.40 22.30 2.93
N SER A 3 7.94 22.23 4.18
CA SER A 3 8.57 21.48 5.28
C SER A 3 7.48 20.87 6.16
N ILE A 4 6.66 19.97 5.59
CA ILE A 4 5.67 19.20 6.35
C ILE A 4 5.96 17.72 6.12
N TRP A 5 7.16 17.26 6.47
CA TRP A 5 7.46 15.84 6.74
C TRP A 5 8.66 15.81 7.69
N SER A 6 8.40 16.20 8.94
CA SER A 6 9.36 16.09 10.04
C SER A 6 8.60 15.80 11.32
N ALA A 7 8.11 14.56 11.48
CA ALA A 7 8.00 13.92 12.78
C ALA A 7 7.63 12.43 12.62
N PRO A 8 8.36 11.50 13.26
CA PRO A 8 8.11 10.07 13.15
C PRO A 8 6.89 9.65 13.97
N PHE A 9 6.19 8.64 13.47
CA PHE A 9 5.17 7.88 14.18
C PHE A 9 5.81 7.15 15.38
N GLU A 10 5.88 7.82 16.53
CA GLU A 10 6.27 7.23 17.80
C GLU A 10 5.16 6.30 18.31
N ARG A 11 5.31 5.01 18.00
CA ARG A 11 4.53 3.93 18.61
C ARG A 11 5.45 2.96 19.35
N SER A 12 5.56 3.20 20.66
CA SER A 12 5.84 2.22 21.73
C SER A 12 7.07 1.31 21.56
N GLU A 13 8.22 1.73 22.07
CA GLU A 13 9.36 0.85 22.34
C GLU A 13 9.26 0.26 23.76
N ARG A 14 8.67 -0.93 23.88
CA ARG A 14 8.92 -1.84 25.01
C ARG A 14 9.34 -3.21 24.50
N ARG A 15 10.60 -3.54 24.79
CA ARG A 15 11.26 -4.86 24.77
C ARG A 15 11.06 -5.73 23.53
N ARG A 16 11.99 -5.67 22.58
CA ARG A 16 12.35 -6.81 21.69
C ARG A 16 13.82 -6.76 21.26
N ASN A 17 14.72 -6.94 22.22
CA ASN A 17 16.09 -7.39 21.94
C ASN A 17 16.15 -8.87 22.29
N CYS A 18 16.14 -9.72 21.26
CA CYS A 18 16.83 -11.00 21.13
C CYS A 18 16.36 -11.61 19.80
N TRP A 19 17.32 -11.79 18.89
CA TRP A 19 17.16 -12.19 17.48
C TRP A 19 16.51 -11.18 16.52
N ARG A 20 17.33 -10.23 16.03
CA ARG A 20 17.16 -9.75 14.65
C ARG A 20 17.92 -10.73 13.74
N PRO A 21 17.25 -11.52 12.88
CA PRO A 21 17.96 -12.19 11.80
C PRO A 21 18.69 -11.12 10.98
N ASN A 22 19.84 -11.46 10.43
CA ASN A 22 20.68 -10.56 9.64
C ASN A 22 19.90 -10.00 8.43
N ARG A 23 19.17 -8.89 8.63
CA ARG A 23 18.36 -8.27 7.57
C ARG A 23 19.24 -7.62 6.50
N GLY A 24 20.54 -7.41 6.77
CA GLY A 24 21.49 -6.85 5.83
C GLY A 24 21.76 -7.81 4.68
N THR A 25 22.23 -9.03 4.99
CA THR A 25 22.63 -10.01 3.97
C THR A 25 21.50 -10.44 3.05
N LEU A 26 20.27 -10.56 3.57
CA LEU A 26 19.09 -10.84 2.75
C LEU A 26 18.73 -9.66 1.84
N ARG A 27 18.84 -8.42 2.31
CA ARG A 27 18.57 -7.24 1.49
C ARG A 27 19.57 -7.09 0.36
N ASP A 28 20.85 -7.32 0.61
CA ASP A 28 21.87 -7.23 -0.43
C ASP A 28 21.64 -8.27 -1.55
N ARG A 29 21.27 -9.49 -1.16
CA ARG A 29 20.90 -10.55 -2.12
C ARG A 29 19.62 -10.25 -2.89
N LEU A 30 18.63 -9.62 -2.24
CA LEU A 30 17.38 -9.23 -2.89
C LEU A 30 17.59 -8.01 -3.81
N ASN A 31 18.41 -7.04 -3.41
CA ASN A 31 18.74 -5.85 -4.21
C ASN A 31 19.48 -6.19 -5.52
N ALA A 32 20.17 -7.35 -5.58
CA ALA A 32 20.73 -7.87 -6.82
C ALA A 32 19.64 -8.20 -7.87
N TYR A 33 18.39 -8.39 -7.45
CA TYR A 33 17.25 -8.52 -8.34
C TYR A 33 16.54 -7.17 -8.48
N THR A 34 16.40 -6.70 -9.72
CA THR A 34 15.54 -5.57 -10.02
C THR A 34 14.09 -6.03 -9.92
N TYR A 35 13.36 -5.55 -8.92
CA TYR A 35 11.93 -5.77 -8.79
C TYR A 35 11.20 -4.59 -9.44
N PRO A 36 10.60 -4.75 -10.64
CA PRO A 36 9.93 -3.65 -11.32
C PRO A 36 8.89 -2.97 -10.42
N VAL A 37 8.20 -3.79 -9.61
CA VAL A 37 7.17 -3.36 -8.67
C VAL A 37 7.64 -2.41 -7.55
N LEU A 38 8.96 -2.34 -7.31
CA LEU A 38 9.58 -1.43 -6.33
C LEU A 38 10.35 -0.29 -7.01
N THR A 39 10.59 -0.36 -8.32
CA THR A 39 11.35 0.62 -9.09
C THR A 39 10.49 1.44 -10.05
N LEU A 40 9.23 1.06 -10.24
CA LEU A 40 8.28 1.81 -11.06
C LEU A 40 7.93 3.16 -10.41
N PRO A 41 7.83 4.23 -11.20
CA PRO A 41 7.30 5.51 -10.73
C PRO A 41 5.88 5.35 -10.16
N PRO A 42 5.50 6.15 -9.15
CA PRO A 42 4.18 6.07 -8.52
C PRO A 42 3.04 6.29 -9.51
N GLU A 43 3.25 7.07 -10.58
CA GLU A 43 2.28 7.33 -11.63
C GLU A 43 1.91 6.04 -12.38
N VAL A 44 2.92 5.26 -12.78
CA VAL A 44 2.69 3.99 -13.50
C VAL A 44 2.01 2.97 -12.59
N MET A 45 2.41 2.92 -11.32
CA MET A 45 1.77 2.08 -10.32
C MET A 45 0.30 2.46 -10.10
N SER A 46 0.00 3.75 -10.07
CA SER A 46 -1.38 4.24 -9.95
C SER A 46 -2.25 3.81 -11.14
N GLU A 47 -1.70 3.86 -12.36
CA GLU A 47 -2.41 3.43 -13.57
C GLU A 47 -2.70 1.92 -13.55
N ILE A 48 -1.71 1.11 -13.13
CA ILE A 48 -1.89 -0.33 -12.92
C ILE A 48 -3.02 -0.60 -11.91
N PHE A 49 -3.06 0.16 -10.81
CA PHE A 49 -4.11 0.01 -9.80
C PHE A 49 -5.49 0.42 -10.35
N VAL A 50 -5.57 1.42 -11.20
CA VAL A 50 -6.83 1.81 -11.85
C VAL A 50 -7.33 0.70 -12.79
N HIS A 51 -6.43 0.07 -13.56
CA HIS A 51 -6.76 -1.06 -14.41
C HIS A 51 -7.14 -2.34 -13.65
N PHE A 52 -6.75 -2.45 -12.38
CA PHE A 52 -7.20 -3.52 -11.50
C PHE A 52 -8.70 -3.41 -11.15
N LEU A 53 -9.30 -2.22 -11.26
CA LEU A 53 -10.72 -2.02 -10.98
C LEU A 53 -11.59 -2.50 -12.14
N PRO A 54 -12.82 -2.97 -11.86
CA PRO A 54 -13.77 -3.26 -12.92
C PRO A 54 -14.19 -1.98 -13.66
N VAL A 55 -14.46 -2.12 -14.96
CA VAL A 55 -14.94 -1.04 -15.82
C VAL A 55 -16.26 -0.47 -15.27
N TYR A 56 -16.37 0.86 -15.23
CA TYR A 56 -17.59 1.55 -14.79
C TYR A 56 -18.79 1.09 -15.64
N PRO A 57 -20.00 0.88 -15.05
CA PRO A 57 -20.43 1.22 -13.69
C PRO A 57 -20.22 0.13 -12.63
N LYS A 58 -19.54 -0.97 -12.98
CA LYS A 58 -19.30 -2.06 -12.01
C LYS A 58 -18.41 -1.54 -10.87
N ARG A 59 -18.77 -1.95 -9.65
CA ARG A 59 -18.08 -1.52 -8.43
C ARG A 59 -17.16 -2.63 -7.94
N ALA A 60 -15.96 -2.28 -7.49
CA ALA A 60 -15.09 -3.25 -6.85
C ALA A 60 -15.74 -3.76 -5.55
N PRO A 61 -15.53 -5.04 -5.18
CA PRO A 61 -15.93 -5.51 -3.87
C PRO A 61 -15.11 -4.81 -2.78
N GLN A 62 -15.71 -4.56 -1.61
CA GLN A 62 -14.99 -3.93 -0.49
C GLN A 62 -14.06 -4.86 0.29
N LYS A 63 -14.25 -6.17 0.12
CA LYS A 63 -13.54 -7.23 0.81
C LYS A 63 -13.15 -8.31 -0.19
N GLY A 64 -12.11 -9.06 0.14
CA GLY A 64 -11.58 -10.14 -0.71
C GLY A 64 -10.44 -9.68 -1.62
N LEU A 65 -9.88 -10.62 -2.38
CA LEU A 65 -8.68 -10.38 -3.17
C LEU A 65 -8.83 -9.29 -4.22
N LEU A 66 -10.04 -9.10 -4.76
CA LEU A 66 -10.35 -8.08 -5.78
C LEU A 66 -10.68 -6.70 -5.18
N SER A 67 -10.52 -6.53 -3.86
CA SER A 67 -10.74 -5.25 -3.22
C SER A 67 -9.53 -4.33 -3.41
N PRO A 68 -9.73 -3.04 -3.72
CA PRO A 68 -8.64 -2.06 -3.77
C PRO A 68 -7.91 -1.92 -2.43
N SER A 69 -8.57 -2.25 -1.30
CA SER A 69 -7.91 -2.29 0.01
C SER A 69 -6.83 -3.36 0.13
N THR A 70 -6.88 -4.42 -0.69
CA THR A 70 -5.86 -5.48 -0.73
C THR A 70 -4.54 -4.96 -1.29
N LEU A 71 -4.59 -4.00 -2.22
CA LEU A 71 -3.39 -3.36 -2.77
C LEU A 71 -2.56 -2.69 -1.66
N GLY A 72 -3.22 -2.03 -0.71
CA GLY A 72 -2.56 -1.40 0.44
C GLY A 72 -2.04 -2.36 1.51
N GLN A 73 -2.32 -3.67 1.41
CA GLN A 73 -1.82 -4.68 2.33
C GLN A 73 -0.52 -5.33 1.88
N ILE A 74 -0.11 -5.13 0.63
CA ILE A 74 1.07 -5.79 0.04
C ILE A 74 2.38 -5.24 0.61
N CYS A 75 2.57 -3.92 0.56
CA CYS A 75 3.75 -3.27 1.15
C CYS A 75 3.44 -1.80 1.51
N CYS A 76 4.36 -1.15 2.23
CA CYS A 76 4.19 0.25 2.63
C CYS A 76 4.09 1.20 1.42
N LEU A 77 4.88 0.99 0.37
CA LEU A 77 4.88 1.80 -0.85
C LEU A 77 3.53 1.71 -1.58
N TRP A 78 3.02 0.50 -1.77
CA TRP A 78 1.72 0.29 -2.42
C TRP A 78 0.57 0.91 -1.64
N ARG A 79 0.65 0.86 -0.30
CA ARG A 79 -0.32 1.51 0.57
C ARG A 79 -0.36 3.02 0.33
N GLU A 80 0.81 3.66 0.29
CA GLU A 80 0.92 5.10 0.04
C GLU A 80 0.34 5.46 -1.33
N ILE A 81 0.72 4.74 -2.39
CA ILE A 81 0.22 4.98 -3.75
C ILE A 81 -1.30 4.74 -3.82
N ALA A 82 -1.80 3.66 -3.23
CA ALA A 82 -3.22 3.33 -3.24
C ALA A 82 -4.07 4.39 -2.52
N PHE A 83 -3.61 4.91 -1.37
CA PHE A 83 -4.32 6.00 -0.68
C PHE A 83 -4.23 7.33 -1.43
N SER A 84 -3.11 7.60 -2.11
CA SER A 84 -2.92 8.79 -2.95
C SER A 84 -3.67 8.73 -4.29
N THR A 85 -4.25 7.58 -4.66
CA THR A 85 -4.99 7.39 -5.92
C THR A 85 -6.50 7.45 -5.68
N PRO A 86 -7.16 8.62 -5.81
CA PRO A 86 -8.59 8.79 -5.49
C PRO A 86 -9.52 7.93 -6.35
N GLN A 87 -9.11 7.58 -7.57
CA GLN A 87 -9.89 6.77 -8.50
C GLN A 87 -10.21 5.37 -7.95
N LEU A 88 -9.34 4.81 -7.10
CA LEU A 88 -9.56 3.53 -6.41
C LEU A 88 -10.74 3.58 -5.45
N TRP A 89 -11.00 4.76 -4.88
CA TRP A 89 -11.99 4.99 -3.83
C TRP A 89 -13.27 5.60 -4.37
N ARG A 90 -13.43 5.69 -5.70
CA ARG A 90 -14.64 6.23 -6.35
C ARG A 90 -15.92 5.51 -5.94
N THR A 91 -15.83 4.26 -5.49
CA THR A 91 -16.97 3.46 -5.03
C THR A 91 -16.70 2.85 -3.66
N VAL A 92 -17.30 3.43 -2.61
CA VAL A 92 -17.29 2.88 -1.25
C VAL A 92 -18.72 2.52 -0.86
N LYS A 93 -18.94 1.31 -0.35
CA LYS A 93 -20.25 0.92 0.22
C LYS A 93 -20.18 1.11 1.74
N ILE A 94 -21.15 1.81 2.32
CA ILE A 94 -21.22 1.97 3.76
C ILE A 94 -22.38 1.11 4.23
N PHE A 95 -22.10 0.13 5.09
CA PHE A 95 -23.13 -0.68 5.73
C PHE A 95 -23.55 0.03 7.01
N LEU A 96 -24.72 0.67 6.98
CA LEU A 96 -25.33 1.21 8.18
C LEU A 96 -25.94 0.04 8.95
N ARG A 97 -25.56 -0.10 10.22
CA ARG A 97 -26.21 -1.06 11.12
C ARG A 97 -27.61 -0.51 11.43
N PRO A 98 -28.70 -1.25 11.17
CA PRO A 98 -30.02 -0.84 11.62
C PRO A 98 -30.05 -0.90 13.16
N GLY A 99 -30.57 0.17 13.76
CA GLY A 99 -30.80 0.30 15.21
C GLY A 99 -32.10 -0.35 15.65
#